data_AF-A0A7C6B3Q7-F1
#
_entry.id   AF-A0A7C6B3Q7-F1
#
_cell.length_a   1.000
_cell.length_b   1.000
_cell.length_c   1.000
_cell.angle_alpha   90.00
_cell.angle_beta   90.00
_cell.angle_gamma   90.00
#
_symmetry.space_group_name_H-M   'P 1'
#
loop_
_entity.id
_entity.type
_entity.pdbx_description
1 polymer ?
#
loop_
_entity_poly.entity_id
_entity_poly.type
_entity_poly.pdbx_seq_one_letter_code
_entity_poly.pdbx_strand_id
1 'polypeptide(L)'
;RMFAPKYIENKLKFYPNILEAVVFGDGREMCTAFINIDLSAVGNWAERNNIAYASYQELAAHPQVYAMIQEHVEEVNRSVAQDKMLSGCQVHRFLILHKELDADDGEMTRTRKVRRKVVEEKFADLIAALYDGSTEIYTETEVTYEDGRKGMISATLEIRDAAVVDSLGAKEVAAQ
;
A
#
# COMPACT_ATOMS: atom_id res chain seq x y z
N ARG A 1 7.86 -8.90 19.16
CA ARG A 1 7.47 -8.50 17.79
C ARG A 1 7.26 -6.99 17.81
N MET A 2 8.08 -6.22 17.10
CA MET A 2 7.90 -4.78 16.99
C MET A 2 6.98 -4.48 15.80
N PHE A 3 6.18 -3.42 15.89
CA PHE A 3 5.49 -2.83 14.74
C PHE A 3 6.16 -1.49 14.42
N ALA A 4 6.84 -1.42 13.27
CA ALA A 4 7.62 -0.26 12.84
C ALA A 4 7.16 0.22 11.45
N PRO A 5 5.92 0.71 11.30
CA PRO A 5 5.32 0.91 9.99
C PRO A 5 6.08 1.94 9.15
N LYS A 6 6.58 3.03 9.75
CA LYS A 6 7.36 4.06 9.04
C LYS A 6 8.61 3.50 8.36
N TYR A 7 9.22 2.46 8.93
CA TYR A 7 10.40 1.84 8.33
C TYR A 7 10.03 1.13 7.02
N ILE A 8 8.91 0.40 7.03
CA ILE A 8 8.37 -0.31 5.87
C ILE A 8 7.89 0.69 4.81
N GLU A 9 7.14 1.71 5.22
CA GLU A 9 6.64 2.78 4.35
C GLU A 9 7.80 3.49 3.62
N ASN A 10 8.87 3.85 4.34
CA ASN A 10 10.03 4.49 3.73
C ASN A 10 10.79 3.56 2.77
N LYS A 11 10.84 2.25 3.04
CA LYS A 11 11.43 1.27 2.13
C LYS A 11 10.61 1.13 0.83
N LEU A 12 9.30 1.05 0.95
CA LEU A 12 8.39 1.01 -0.21
C LEU A 12 8.53 2.28 -1.06
N LYS A 13 8.58 3.45 -0.41
CA LYS A 13 8.74 4.76 -1.08
C LYS A 13 10.12 5.03 -1.65
N PHE A 14 11.07 4.12 -1.47
CA PHE A 14 12.34 4.18 -2.18
C PHE A 14 12.19 3.78 -3.65
N TYR A 15 11.15 3.00 -3.98
CA TYR A 15 10.82 2.68 -5.36
C TYR A 15 10.12 3.87 -6.02
N PRO A 16 10.60 4.37 -7.17
CA PRO A 16 10.05 5.58 -7.80
C PRO A 16 8.60 5.40 -8.27
N ASN A 17 8.14 4.17 -8.44
CA ASN A 17 6.77 3.85 -8.83
C ASN A 17 5.75 3.98 -7.66
N ILE A 18 6.22 4.13 -6.42
CA ILE A 18 5.39 4.25 -5.21
C ILE A 18 5.52 5.69 -4.68
N LEU A 19 4.43 6.46 -4.79
CA LEU A 19 4.35 7.82 -4.28
C LEU A 19 4.16 7.84 -2.76
N GLU A 20 3.23 7.03 -2.26
CA GLU A 20 2.92 6.94 -0.84
C GLU A 20 2.58 5.50 -0.45
N ALA A 21 2.90 5.14 0.79
CA ALA A 21 2.54 3.87 1.38
C ALA A 21 2.02 4.09 2.80
N VAL A 22 0.91 3.44 3.15
CA VAL A 22 0.37 3.46 4.51
C VAL A 22 0.27 2.02 5.00
N VAL A 23 1.07 1.69 6.00
CA VAL A 23 1.15 0.34 6.58
C VAL A 23 0.33 0.26 7.86
N PHE A 24 -0.55 -0.73 7.90
CA PHE A 24 -1.40 -1.09 9.02
C PHE A 24 -0.91 -2.40 9.64
N GLY A 25 -1.15 -2.61 10.93
CA GLY A 25 -0.71 -3.84 11.61
C GLY A 25 -0.60 -3.74 13.13
N ASP A 26 -0.73 -2.54 13.71
CA ASP A 26 -0.69 -2.37 15.17
C ASP A 26 -1.86 -3.12 15.84
N GLY A 27 -1.52 -4.00 16.77
CA GLY A 27 -2.50 -4.89 17.43
C GLY A 27 -3.20 -5.89 16.50
N ARG A 28 -2.68 -6.15 15.29
CA ARG A 28 -3.26 -7.09 14.31
C ARG A 28 -2.33 -8.28 14.03
N GLU A 29 -2.89 -9.33 13.44
CA GLU A 29 -2.18 -10.59 13.18
C GLU A 29 -1.06 -10.45 12.14
N MET A 30 -1.28 -9.59 11.15
CA MET A 30 -0.42 -9.35 10.00
C MET A 30 -0.35 -7.86 9.67
N CYS A 31 0.70 -7.45 8.96
CA CYS A 31 0.73 -6.11 8.39
C CYS A 31 0.12 -6.10 7.00
N THR A 32 -0.60 -5.04 6.68
CA THR A 32 -1.20 -4.80 5.36
C THR A 32 -0.89 -3.37 4.91
N ALA A 33 -1.02 -3.09 3.62
CA ALA A 33 -0.64 -1.79 3.08
C ALA A 33 -1.64 -1.21 2.09
N PHE A 34 -1.81 0.11 2.15
CA PHE A 34 -2.24 0.90 1.01
C PHE A 34 -1.03 1.41 0.24
N ILE A 35 -1.13 1.39 -1.08
CA ILE A 35 -0.13 1.95 -1.99
C ILE A 35 -0.78 3.02 -2.86
N ASN A 36 -0.16 4.19 -2.96
CA ASN A 36 -0.38 5.12 -4.07
C ASN A 36 0.77 4.98 -5.06
N ILE A 37 0.44 4.73 -6.32
CA ILE A 37 1.43 4.83 -7.39
C ILE A 37 1.83 6.29 -7.63
N ASP A 38 3.06 6.50 -8.09
CA ASP A 38 3.45 7.79 -8.69
C ASP A 38 3.01 7.81 -10.16
N LEU A 39 2.04 8.67 -10.48
CA LEU A 39 1.46 8.74 -11.82
C LEU A 39 2.50 9.04 -12.90
N SER A 40 3.49 9.87 -12.60
CA SER A 40 4.51 10.26 -13.57
C SER A 40 5.48 9.10 -13.83
N ALA A 41 5.96 8.43 -12.78
CA ALA A 41 6.88 7.31 -12.91
C ALA A 41 6.20 6.09 -13.55
N VAL A 42 4.97 5.77 -13.11
CA VAL A 42 4.20 4.65 -13.66
C VAL A 42 3.71 4.95 -15.07
N GLY A 43 3.30 6.20 -15.39
CA GLY A 43 2.94 6.61 -16.74
C GLY A 43 4.11 6.45 -17.73
N ASN A 44 5.30 6.93 -17.36
CA ASN A 44 6.52 6.72 -18.16
C ASN A 44 6.86 5.24 -18.36
N TRP A 45 6.63 4.41 -17.34
CA TRP A 45 6.80 2.96 -17.46
C TRP A 45 5.74 2.33 -18.36
N ALA A 46 4.48 2.76 -18.26
CA ALA A 46 3.36 2.28 -19.07
C ALA A 46 3.59 2.57 -20.56
N GLU A 47 4.04 3.78 -20.91
CA GLU A 47 4.41 4.15 -22.27
C GLU A 47 5.48 3.21 -22.86
N ARG A 48 6.55 2.94 -22.11
CA ARG A 48 7.62 2.02 -22.55
C ARG A 48 7.15 0.56 -22.71
N ASN A 49 6.07 0.18 -22.03
CA ASN A 49 5.49 -1.15 -22.10
C ASN A 49 4.24 -1.21 -23.01
N ASN A 50 3.96 -0.16 -23.78
CA ASN A 50 2.80 -0.05 -24.67
C ASN A 50 1.45 -0.22 -23.96
N ILE A 51 1.34 0.27 -22.72
CA ILE A 51 0.12 0.28 -21.94
C ILE A 51 -0.55 1.64 -22.12
N ALA A 52 -1.71 1.65 -22.79
CA ALA A 52 -2.55 2.84 -22.89
C ALA A 52 -3.38 3.02 -21.62
N TYR A 53 -3.53 4.27 -21.19
CA TYR A 53 -4.37 4.65 -20.06
C TYR A 53 -4.89 6.08 -20.27
N ALA A 54 -6.03 6.39 -19.66
CA ALA A 54 -6.65 7.71 -19.69
C ALA A 54 -6.69 8.40 -18.32
N SER A 55 -6.42 7.67 -17.24
CA SER A 55 -6.50 8.22 -15.88
C SER A 55 -5.57 7.52 -14.88
N TYR A 56 -5.37 8.16 -13.72
CA TYR A 56 -4.72 7.53 -12.57
C TYR A 56 -5.37 6.21 -12.18
N GLN A 57 -6.70 6.20 -12.09
CA GLN A 57 -7.47 5.04 -11.65
C GLN A 57 -7.27 3.83 -12.58
N GLU A 58 -7.19 4.07 -13.90
CA GLU A 58 -6.91 3.00 -14.88
C GLU A 58 -5.52 2.39 -14.67
N LEU A 59 -4.48 3.21 -14.48
CA LEU A 59 -3.14 2.68 -14.18
C LEU A 59 -3.07 1.98 -12.83
N ALA A 60 -3.67 2.58 -11.80
CA ALA A 60 -3.70 2.02 -10.45
C ALA A 60 -4.41 0.64 -10.43
N ALA A 61 -5.40 0.43 -11.28
CA ALA A 61 -6.11 -0.84 -11.44
C ALA A 61 -5.43 -1.81 -12.43
N HIS A 62 -4.38 -1.40 -13.15
CA HIS A 62 -3.84 -2.19 -14.25
C HIS A 62 -3.10 -3.44 -13.74
N PRO A 63 -3.36 -4.65 -14.28
CA PRO A 63 -2.77 -5.89 -13.77
C PRO A 63 -1.24 -5.91 -13.78
N GLN A 64 -0.62 -5.29 -14.78
CA GLN A 64 0.84 -5.21 -14.86
C GLN A 64 1.44 -4.18 -13.87
N VAL A 65 0.67 -3.16 -13.48
CA VAL A 65 1.07 -2.22 -12.41
C VAL A 65 0.99 -2.93 -11.07
N TYR A 66 -0.09 -3.68 -10.81
CA TYR A 66 -0.17 -4.53 -9.62
C TYR A 66 0.97 -5.54 -9.54
N ALA A 67 1.35 -6.18 -10.64
CA ALA A 67 2.48 -7.11 -10.67
C ALA A 67 3.81 -6.42 -10.30
N MET A 68 4.09 -5.25 -10.90
CA MET A 68 5.29 -4.46 -10.58
C MET A 68 5.31 -4.02 -9.10
N ILE A 69 4.18 -3.52 -8.57
CA ILE A 69 4.10 -3.11 -7.16
C ILE A 69 4.25 -4.33 -6.24
N GLN A 70 3.68 -5.48 -6.60
CA GLN A 70 3.84 -6.72 -5.84
C GLN A 70 5.31 -7.13 -5.74
N GLU A 71 6.06 -7.08 -6.85
CA GLU A 71 7.50 -7.37 -6.85
C GLU A 71 8.24 -6.46 -5.85
N HIS A 72 7.96 -5.16 -5.84
CA HIS A 72 8.56 -4.21 -4.89
C HIS A 72 8.18 -4.51 -3.44
N VAL A 73 6.91 -4.82 -3.17
CA VAL A 73 6.44 -5.20 -1.82
C VAL A 73 7.18 -6.45 -1.33
N GLU A 74 7.31 -7.47 -2.18
CA GLU A 74 7.97 -8.72 -1.84
C GLU A 74 9.48 -8.57 -1.67
N GLU A 75 10.12 -7.68 -2.43
CA GLU A 75 11.52 -7.29 -2.21
C GLU A 75 11.72 -6.62 -0.84
N VAL A 76 10.81 -5.71 -0.48
CA VAL A 76 10.82 -5.08 0.84
C VAL A 76 10.61 -6.13 1.93
N ASN A 77 9.68 -7.06 1.76
CA ASN A 77 9.46 -8.16 2.70
C ASN A 77 10.72 -9.00 2.90
N ARG A 78 11.40 -9.39 1.80
CA ARG A 78 12.68 -10.11 1.87
C ARG A 78 13.75 -9.32 2.63
N SER A 79 13.83 -8.00 2.42
CA SER A 79 14.77 -7.14 3.16
C SER A 79 14.42 -7.04 4.64
N VAL A 80 13.14 -6.89 4.97
CA VAL A 80 12.63 -6.74 6.34
C VAL A 80 12.80 -8.03 7.14
N ALA A 81 12.61 -9.18 6.50
CA ALA A 81 12.77 -10.50 7.12
C ALA A 81 14.20 -10.80 7.59
N GLN A 82 15.22 -10.11 7.05
CA GLN A 82 16.62 -10.27 7.48
C GLN A 82 16.85 -9.75 8.91
N ASP A 83 16.03 -8.80 9.37
CA ASP A 83 16.08 -8.31 10.74
C ASP A 83 15.02 -9.03 11.59
N LYS A 84 15.47 -9.83 12.56
CA LYS A 84 14.58 -10.59 13.45
C LYS A 84 13.56 -9.70 14.17
N MET A 85 13.93 -8.47 14.56
CA MET A 85 13.04 -7.55 15.26
C MET A 85 11.94 -7.01 14.35
N LEU A 86 12.22 -6.88 13.05
CA LEU A 86 11.32 -6.32 12.05
C LEU A 86 10.60 -7.38 11.21
N SER A 87 11.01 -8.65 11.26
CA SER A 87 10.43 -9.76 10.48
C SER A 87 8.91 -9.89 10.60
N GLY A 88 8.32 -9.44 11.70
CA GLY A 88 6.86 -9.41 11.90
C GLY A 88 6.13 -8.24 11.23
N CYS A 89 6.85 -7.32 10.58
CA CYS A 89 6.34 -6.14 9.86
C CYS A 89 6.22 -6.36 8.35
N GLN A 90 6.42 -7.58 7.85
CA GLN A 90 6.23 -7.91 6.45
C GLN A 90 4.78 -7.62 6.04
N VAL A 91 4.58 -7.05 4.85
CA VAL A 91 3.27 -6.76 4.27
C VAL A 91 2.73 -8.05 3.68
N HIS A 92 1.67 -8.60 4.28
CA HIS A 92 1.04 -9.84 3.81
C HIS A 92 0.03 -9.58 2.70
N ARG A 93 -0.69 -8.46 2.78
CA ARG A 93 -1.75 -8.09 1.83
C ARG A 93 -1.70 -6.61 1.55
N PHE A 94 -1.98 -6.21 0.32
CA PHE A 94 -2.01 -4.80 -0.06
C PHE A 94 -3.05 -4.55 -1.15
N LEU A 95 -3.38 -3.27 -1.33
CA LEU A 95 -4.13 -2.78 -2.47
C LEU A 95 -3.50 -1.49 -2.98
N ILE A 96 -3.77 -1.16 -4.24
CA ILE A 96 -3.42 0.14 -4.82
C ILE A 96 -4.67 1.02 -4.75
N LEU A 97 -4.57 2.17 -4.09
CA LEU A 97 -5.68 3.10 -3.97
C LEU A 97 -6.05 3.67 -5.34
N HIS A 98 -7.34 3.85 -5.56
CA HIS A 98 -7.92 4.38 -6.79
C HIS A 98 -7.81 5.92 -6.92
N LYS A 99 -7.34 6.59 -5.86
CA LYS A 99 -6.90 8.00 -5.85
C LYS A 99 -5.65 8.18 -5.00
N GLU A 100 -4.91 9.24 -5.28
CA GLU A 100 -3.86 9.73 -4.38
C GLU A 100 -4.46 10.20 -3.05
N LEU A 101 -3.74 9.98 -1.95
CA LEU A 101 -4.07 10.65 -0.70
C LEU A 101 -3.85 12.17 -0.86
N ASP A 102 -4.78 12.97 -0.36
CA ASP A 102 -4.80 14.42 -0.61
C ASP A 102 -4.88 15.26 0.67
N ALA A 103 -4.27 16.44 0.65
CA ALA A 103 -4.31 17.39 1.75
C ALA A 103 -5.67 18.10 1.87
N ASP A 104 -6.36 18.34 0.75
CA ASP A 104 -7.68 18.95 0.68
C ASP A 104 -8.78 17.98 1.16
N ASP A 105 -8.54 16.68 1.01
CA ASP A 105 -9.32 15.63 1.65
C ASP A 105 -8.95 15.41 3.13
N GLY A 106 -7.95 16.12 3.64
CA GLY A 106 -7.49 16.01 5.04
C GLY A 106 -6.76 14.70 5.37
N GLU A 107 -6.41 13.90 4.38
CA GLU A 107 -5.74 12.60 4.53
C GLU A 107 -4.22 12.78 4.72
N MET A 108 -3.69 13.93 4.31
CA MET A 108 -2.32 14.33 4.58
C MET A 108 -2.19 15.82 4.91
N THR A 109 -0.99 16.26 5.29
CA THR A 109 -0.65 17.69 5.36
C THR A 109 -0.26 18.20 3.98
N ARG A 110 -0.25 19.53 3.77
CA ARG A 110 0.32 20.17 2.57
C ARG A 110 1.80 19.83 2.34
N THR A 111 2.51 19.41 3.40
CA THR A 111 3.88 18.87 3.33
C THR A 111 3.93 17.36 3.10
N ARG A 112 2.83 16.75 2.66
CA ARG A 112 2.66 15.31 2.35
C ARG A 112 2.91 14.36 3.52
N LYS A 113 2.67 14.81 4.75
CA LYS A 113 2.67 13.92 5.93
C LYS A 113 1.28 13.30 6.09
N VAL A 114 1.18 11.98 5.98
CA VAL A 114 -0.07 11.23 6.17
C VAL A 114 -0.69 11.48 7.56
N ARG A 115 -1.99 11.75 7.59
CA ARG A 115 -2.84 11.87 8.78
C ARG A 115 -3.55 10.54 9.03
N ARG A 116 -2.82 9.57 9.58
CA ARG A 116 -3.26 8.17 9.74
C ARG A 116 -4.68 8.00 10.28
N LYS A 117 -5.06 8.71 11.33
CA LYS A 117 -6.42 8.62 11.90
C LYS A 117 -7.50 8.93 10.87
N VAL A 118 -7.30 9.96 10.05
CA VAL A 118 -8.24 10.35 8.99
C VAL A 118 -8.28 9.28 7.90
N VAL A 119 -7.13 8.74 7.50
CA VAL A 119 -7.05 7.63 6.54
C VAL A 119 -7.76 6.38 7.08
N GLU A 120 -7.52 6.02 8.34
CA GLU A 120 -8.16 4.87 9.00
C GLU A 120 -9.68 5.01 9.09
N GLU A 121 -10.17 6.22 9.35
CA GLU A 121 -11.61 6.53 9.41
C GLU A 121 -12.25 6.53 8.02
N LYS A 122 -11.63 7.19 7.03
CA LYS A 122 -12.18 7.35 5.68
C LYS A 122 -12.19 6.04 4.87
N PHE A 123 -11.17 5.21 5.04
CA PHE A 123 -10.97 3.98 4.27
C PHE A 123 -11.17 2.74 5.13
N ALA A 124 -12.04 2.83 6.15
CA ALA A 124 -12.27 1.74 7.10
C ALA A 124 -12.78 0.45 6.44
N ASP A 125 -13.57 0.58 5.37
CA ASP A 125 -14.06 -0.50 4.50
C ASP A 125 -12.89 -1.23 3.82
N LEU A 126 -11.99 -0.48 3.18
CA LEU A 126 -10.81 -1.01 2.51
C LEU A 126 -9.85 -1.69 3.51
N ILE A 127 -9.67 -1.09 4.68
CA ILE A 127 -8.87 -1.69 5.76
C ILE A 127 -9.52 -3.00 6.21
N ALA A 128 -10.84 -3.04 6.42
CA ALA A 128 -11.53 -4.26 6.81
C ALA A 128 -11.33 -5.39 5.79
N ALA A 129 -11.47 -5.09 4.50
CA ALA A 129 -11.28 -6.05 3.41
C ALA A 129 -9.85 -6.61 3.32
N LEU A 130 -8.85 -5.81 3.70
CA LEU A 130 -7.48 -6.31 3.82
C LEU A 130 -7.34 -7.42 4.87
N TYR A 131 -8.22 -7.51 5.87
CA TYR A 131 -8.14 -8.50 6.95
C TYR A 131 -9.22 -9.60 6.90
N ASP A 132 -10.27 -9.48 6.10
CA ASP A 132 -11.39 -10.44 6.09
C ASP A 132 -11.28 -11.56 5.03
N GLY A 133 -10.21 -11.56 4.25
CA GLY A 133 -9.96 -12.56 3.20
C GLY A 133 -10.54 -12.18 1.83
N SER A 134 -11.18 -11.02 1.68
CA SER A 134 -11.65 -10.51 0.39
C SER A 134 -10.52 -10.38 -0.62
N THR A 135 -10.78 -10.73 -1.87
CA THR A 135 -9.85 -10.57 -3.00
C THR A 135 -10.10 -9.29 -3.79
N GLU A 136 -11.26 -8.66 -3.59
CA GLU A 136 -11.63 -7.38 -4.18
C GLU A 136 -12.63 -6.66 -3.28
N ILE A 137 -12.73 -5.34 -3.42
CA ILE A 137 -13.77 -4.55 -2.74
C ILE A 137 -14.20 -3.36 -3.59
N TYR A 138 -15.52 -3.18 -3.71
CA TYR A 138 -16.11 -1.94 -4.22
C TYR A 138 -16.12 -0.87 -3.14
N THR A 139 -15.74 0.35 -3.51
CA THR A 139 -15.76 1.52 -2.60
C THR A 139 -16.22 2.77 -3.34
N GLU A 140 -16.77 3.71 -2.58
CA GLU A 140 -17.07 5.07 -2.99
C GLU A 140 -16.34 6.02 -2.03
N THR A 141 -15.43 6.84 -2.56
CA THR A 141 -14.62 7.76 -1.76
C THR A 141 -14.96 9.21 -2.10
N GLU A 142 -15.30 9.99 -1.07
CA GLU A 142 -15.50 11.43 -1.19
C GLU A 142 -14.18 12.13 -1.51
N VAL A 143 -14.19 12.98 -2.53
CA VAL A 143 -13.04 13.79 -2.94
C VAL A 143 -13.39 15.27 -2.95
N THR A 144 -12.41 16.09 -2.60
CA THR A 144 -12.51 17.56 -2.64
C THR A 144 -11.70 18.07 -3.82
N TYR A 145 -12.37 18.68 -4.79
CA TYR A 145 -11.73 19.29 -5.95
C TYR A 145 -11.06 20.63 -5.57
N GLU A 146 -10.15 21.11 -6.43
CA GLU A 146 -9.40 22.36 -6.21
C GLU A 146 -10.30 23.59 -6.00
N ASP A 147 -11.50 23.59 -6.56
CA ASP A 147 -12.49 24.65 -6.39
C ASP A 147 -13.35 24.51 -5.10
N GLY A 148 -13.02 23.54 -4.26
CA GLY A 148 -13.70 23.23 -3.00
C GLY A 148 -14.99 22.44 -3.16
N ARG A 149 -15.40 22.08 -4.38
CA ARG A 149 -16.54 21.18 -4.57
C ARG A 149 -16.19 19.79 -4.07
N LYS A 150 -17.18 19.12 -3.49
CA LYS A 150 -17.11 17.71 -3.13
C LYS A 150 -17.69 16.86 -4.26
N GLY A 151 -17.02 15.75 -4.54
CA GLY A 151 -17.47 14.71 -5.46
C GLY A 151 -17.33 13.34 -4.84
N MET A 152 -17.73 12.34 -5.62
CA MET A 152 -17.52 10.94 -5.30
C MET A 152 -16.76 10.30 -6.44
N ILE A 153 -15.75 9.52 -6.10
CA ILE A 153 -15.14 8.58 -7.03
C ILE A 153 -15.46 7.17 -6.56
N SER A 154 -15.61 6.24 -7.50
CA SER A 154 -15.88 4.85 -7.18
C SER A 154 -14.96 3.93 -7.95
N ALA A 155 -14.62 2.81 -7.33
CA ALA A 155 -13.75 1.80 -7.91
C ALA A 155 -14.00 0.44 -7.25
N THR A 156 -13.73 -0.63 -8.00
CA THR A 156 -13.48 -1.95 -7.43
C THR A 156 -11.98 -2.15 -7.37
N LEU A 157 -11.44 -2.34 -6.16
CA LEU A 157 -10.01 -2.49 -5.93
C LEU A 157 -9.69 -3.96 -5.75
N GLU A 158 -8.67 -4.44 -6.46
CA GLU A 158 -8.06 -5.74 -6.23
C GLU A 158 -7.26 -5.71 -4.92
N ILE A 159 -7.37 -6.78 -4.13
CA ILE A 159 -6.56 -7.01 -2.93
C ILE A 159 -5.60 -8.14 -3.25
N ARG A 160 -4.30 -7.85 -3.18
CA ARG A 160 -3.25 -8.82 -3.47
C ARG A 160 -2.58 -9.33 -2.21
N ASP A 161 -2.40 -10.63 -2.18
CA ASP A 161 -1.48 -11.28 -1.26
C ASP A 161 -0.04 -11.09 -1.76
N ALA A 162 0.87 -10.79 -0.84
CA ALA A 162 2.29 -10.66 -1.12
C ALA A 162 3.06 -11.79 -0.41
N ALA A 163 4.05 -12.35 -1.11
CA ALA A 163 4.92 -13.35 -0.50
C ALA A 163 5.66 -12.78 0.72
N VAL A 164 5.63 -13.54 1.81
CA VAL A 164 6.41 -13.28 3.03
C VAL A 164 7.45 -14.39 3.22
N VAL A 165 8.55 -14.05 3.89
CA VAL A 165 9.60 -14.99 4.24
C VAL A 165 9.31 -15.52 5.65
N ASP A 166 9.25 -16.85 5.78
CA ASP A 166 9.19 -17.50 7.07
C ASP A 166 10.47 -17.20 7.86
N SER A 167 10.33 -16.50 8.98
CA SER A 167 11.42 -16.23 9.92
C SER A 167 11.65 -17.39 10.92
N LEU A 168 11.11 -18.59 10.66
CA LEU A 168 11.32 -19.79 11.47
C LEU A 168 12.77 -20.31 11.31
N GLY A 169 13.68 -19.73 12.08
CA GLY A 169 15.10 -20.07 12.06
C GLY A 169 15.90 -19.57 13.26
N ALA A 170 15.39 -19.80 14.47
CA ALA A 170 16.19 -19.79 15.69
C ALA A 170 15.64 -20.81 16.70
N LYS A 171 15.65 -22.10 16.32
CA LYS A 171 15.84 -23.12 17.35
C LYS A 171 17.26 -22.94 17.85
N GLU A 172 17.38 -22.59 19.13
CA GLU A 172 18.62 -22.65 19.87
C GLU A 172 19.32 -23.97 19.57
N VAL A 173 20.49 -23.89 18.95
CA VAL A 173 21.46 -24.98 19.04
C VAL A 173 22.03 -24.86 20.46
N ALA A 174 21.29 -25.40 21.42
CA ALA A 174 21.87 -25.92 22.63
C ALA A 174 22.71 -27.14 22.22
N ALA A 175 23.95 -26.89 21.81
CA ALA A 175 24.98 -27.91 21.74
C ALA A 175 25.77 -27.88 23.06
N GLN A 176 25.98 -29.10 23.56
CA GLN A 176 26.50 -29.50 24.86
C GLN A 176 27.92 -29.03 25.16
#